data_AF-A0A940SMH1-F1
#
_entry.id   AF-A0A940SMH1-F1
#
_cell.length_a   1.000
_cell.length_b   1.000
_cell.length_c   1.000
_cell.angle_alpha   90.00
_cell.angle_beta   90.00
_cell.angle_gamma   90.00
#
_symmetry.space_group_name_H-M   'P 1'
#
loop_
_entity.id
_entity.type
_entity.pdbx_description
1 polymer ?
#
loop_
_entity_poly.entity_id
_entity_poly.type
_entity_poly.pdbx_seq_one_letter_code
_entity_poly.pdbx_strand_id
1 'polypeptide(L)'
;MENFWDFNAWGTLNVISVLLISLLAGNVLKKQIPFLKKSLVPISVLGGIILIVVAAIYKGITGDVMFDTAFFGGRGTATMEVVTYHTLALGFIASAFRPAQGKMTKKRTAEIFNTGVTTVATYLMQAVLGFAISLIAAKLIAGFFSAAGVLLPFGYGQGTGQAMNYGTIYETEFGFVGGKSFGLTIAALGFLSASIGGVIHLNYLKSKGLIQVKKTGEGAIHSEDIQSEG
;
A
#
# COMPACT_ATOMS: atom_id res chain seq x y z
N MET A 1 -22.12 31.76 0.33
CA MET A 1 -21.94 31.17 1.67
C MET A 1 -21.97 29.67 1.49
N GLU A 2 -20.92 28.96 1.89
CA GLU A 2 -20.98 27.49 1.90
C GLU A 2 -21.93 27.05 3.01
N ASN A 3 -22.88 26.16 2.67
CA ASN A 3 -23.81 25.60 3.63
C ASN A 3 -23.17 24.35 4.25
N PHE A 4 -22.88 24.40 5.55
CA PHE A 4 -22.31 23.26 6.30
C PHE A 4 -23.21 22.02 6.38
N TRP A 5 -24.42 22.08 5.83
CA TRP A 5 -25.32 20.93 5.71
C TRP A 5 -25.15 20.17 4.38
N ASP A 6 -24.36 20.70 3.43
CA ASP A 6 -24.09 20.03 2.16
C ASP A 6 -23.06 18.91 2.34
N PHE A 7 -23.33 17.74 1.73
CA PHE A 7 -22.41 16.60 1.73
C PHE A 7 -21.06 16.93 1.09
N ASN A 8 -21.02 17.87 0.15
CA ASN A 8 -19.76 18.32 -0.45
C ASN A 8 -18.80 18.96 0.56
N ALA A 9 -19.32 19.67 1.57
CA ALA A 9 -18.48 20.31 2.59
C ALA A 9 -17.73 19.29 3.46
N TRP A 10 -18.30 18.09 3.62
CA TRP A 10 -17.77 17.04 4.50
C TRP A 10 -17.18 15.84 3.76
N GLY A 11 -17.14 15.86 2.42
CA GLY A 11 -16.75 14.71 1.61
C GLY A 11 -15.41 14.09 2.01
N THR A 12 -14.38 14.91 2.22
CA THR A 12 -13.05 14.46 2.70
C THR A 12 -13.12 13.84 4.09
N LEU A 13 -13.88 14.44 5.01
CA LEU A 13 -14.06 13.91 6.35
C LEU A 13 -14.81 12.57 6.32
N ASN A 14 -15.80 12.42 5.44
CA ASN A 14 -16.53 11.17 5.24
C ASN A 14 -15.63 10.06 4.68
N VAL A 15 -14.73 10.38 3.74
CA VAL A 15 -13.71 9.43 3.25
C VAL A 15 -12.83 8.96 4.41
N ILE A 16 -12.26 9.88 5.19
CA ILE A 16 -11.40 9.53 6.34
C ILE A 16 -12.16 8.69 7.36
N SER A 17 -13.42 9.05 7.64
CA SER A 17 -14.27 8.34 8.60
C SER A 17 -14.52 6.90 8.16
N VAL A 18 -14.85 6.68 6.89
CA VAL A 18 -15.04 5.32 6.34
C VAL A 18 -13.74 4.51 6.38
N LEU A 19 -12.59 5.13 6.07
CA LEU A 19 -11.29 4.46 6.21
C LEU A 19 -11.05 4.01 7.66
N LEU A 20 -11.27 4.89 8.64
CA LEU A 20 -11.10 4.56 10.06
C LEU A 20 -12.08 3.49 10.54
N ILE A 21 -13.35 3.58 10.15
CA ILE A 21 -14.37 2.57 10.46
C ILE A 21 -13.96 1.22 9.86
N SER A 22 -13.40 1.19 8.66
CA SER A 22 -12.91 -0.05 8.04
C SER A 22 -11.76 -0.68 8.82
N LEU A 23 -10.87 0.14 9.41
CA LEU A 23 -9.79 -0.36 10.28
C LEU A 23 -10.35 -0.95 11.57
N LEU A 24 -11.35 -0.32 12.16
CA LEU A 24 -12.05 -0.86 13.33
C LEU A 24 -12.75 -2.19 13.00
N ALA A 25 -13.46 -2.24 11.87
CA ALA A 25 -14.09 -3.46 11.38
C ALA A 25 -13.06 -4.57 11.12
N GLY A 26 -11.93 -4.25 10.48
CA GLY A 26 -10.82 -5.17 10.27
C GLY A 26 -10.22 -5.69 11.58
N ASN A 27 -10.14 -4.86 12.62
CA ASN A 27 -9.69 -5.27 13.95
C ASN A 27 -10.69 -6.22 14.63
N VAL A 28 -11.98 -5.93 14.56
CA VAL A 28 -13.04 -6.80 15.07
C VAL A 28 -13.00 -8.16 14.36
N LEU A 29 -12.93 -8.15 13.02
CA LEU A 29 -12.81 -9.35 12.20
C LEU A 29 -11.61 -10.20 12.60
N LYS A 30 -10.43 -9.56 12.78
CA LYS A 30 -9.21 -10.24 13.21
C LYS A 30 -9.36 -10.89 14.58
N LYS A 31 -10.06 -10.25 15.52
CA LYS A 31 -10.28 -10.79 16.88
C LYS A 31 -11.30 -11.92 16.91
N GLN A 32 -12.32 -11.87 16.07
CA GLN A 32 -13.38 -12.86 16.01
C GLN A 32 -12.96 -14.15 15.33
N ILE A 33 -12.17 -14.08 14.24
CA ILE A 33 -11.76 -15.27 13.48
C ILE A 33 -10.48 -15.89 14.08
N PRO A 34 -10.52 -17.13 14.61
CA PRO A 34 -9.37 -17.75 15.29
C PRO A 34 -8.12 -17.86 14.41
N PHE A 35 -8.30 -18.10 13.10
CA PHE A 35 -7.22 -18.14 12.12
C PHE A 35 -6.55 -16.77 11.96
N LEU A 36 -7.33 -15.71 11.78
CA LEU A 36 -6.81 -14.34 11.64
C LEU A 36 -6.17 -13.84 12.93
N LYS A 37 -6.71 -14.21 14.09
CA LYS A 37 -6.15 -13.89 15.41
C LYS A 37 -4.73 -14.44 15.58
N LYS A 38 -4.48 -15.65 15.09
CA LYS A 38 -3.15 -16.28 15.12
C LYS A 38 -2.22 -15.77 14.01
N SER A 39 -2.77 -15.09 13.01
CA SER A 39 -2.07 -14.60 11.84
C SER A 39 -1.43 -13.23 12.05
N LEU A 40 -0.30 -13.00 11.37
CA LEU A 40 0.42 -11.73 11.35
C LEU A 40 -0.16 -10.73 10.34
N VAL A 41 -1.30 -11.04 9.69
CA VAL A 41 -1.98 -10.15 8.73
C VAL A 41 -2.25 -8.78 9.35
N PRO A 42 -1.82 -7.67 8.71
CA PRO A 42 -2.12 -6.31 9.18
C PRO A 42 -3.63 -6.01 9.19
N ILE A 43 -4.09 -5.24 10.18
CA ILE A 43 -5.49 -4.80 10.25
C ILE A 43 -5.86 -3.93 9.05
N SER A 44 -4.92 -3.14 8.53
CA SER A 44 -5.10 -2.31 7.33
C SER A 44 -5.45 -3.12 6.07
N VAL A 45 -4.85 -4.30 5.90
CA VAL A 45 -5.17 -5.20 4.79
C VAL A 45 -6.62 -5.68 4.89
N LEU A 46 -7.05 -6.09 6.09
CA LEU A 46 -8.42 -6.54 6.31
C LEU A 46 -9.43 -5.41 6.09
N GLY A 47 -9.15 -4.20 6.59
CA GLY A 47 -9.99 -3.02 6.36
C GLY A 47 -10.13 -2.68 4.88
N GLY A 48 -9.02 -2.69 4.14
CA GLY A 48 -9.03 -2.47 2.68
C GLY A 48 -9.85 -3.52 1.92
N ILE A 49 -9.72 -4.81 2.26
CA ILE A 49 -10.52 -5.88 1.66
C ILE A 49 -12.01 -5.67 1.93
N ILE A 50 -12.39 -5.30 3.16
CA ILE A 50 -13.78 -4.98 3.51
C ILE A 50 -14.31 -3.85 2.62
N LEU A 51 -13.56 -2.76 2.45
CA LEU A 51 -14.00 -1.65 1.60
C LEU A 51 -14.11 -2.03 0.12
N ILE A 52 -13.21 -2.86 -0.40
CA ILE A 52 -13.31 -3.37 -1.78
C ILE A 52 -14.60 -4.18 -1.96
N VAL A 53 -14.92 -5.07 -1.01
CA VAL A 53 -16.16 -5.87 -1.06
C VAL A 53 -17.39 -4.97 -0.98
N VAL A 54 -17.42 -4.02 -0.05
CA VAL A 54 -18.54 -3.09 0.11
C VAL A 54 -18.72 -2.22 -1.15
N ALA A 55 -17.63 -1.68 -1.70
CA ALA A 55 -17.68 -0.87 -2.92
C ALA A 55 -18.12 -1.70 -4.14
N ALA A 56 -17.71 -2.97 -4.23
CA ALA A 56 -18.14 -3.87 -5.31
C ALA A 56 -19.63 -4.20 -5.21
N ILE A 57 -20.15 -4.49 -4.01
CA ILE A 57 -21.57 -4.72 -3.78
C ILE A 57 -22.38 -3.47 -4.13
N TYR A 58 -21.93 -2.30 -3.65
CA TYR A 58 -22.58 -1.02 -3.97
C TYR A 58 -22.68 -0.81 -5.48
N LYS A 59 -21.54 -0.93 -6.20
CA LYS A 59 -21.50 -0.80 -7.66
C LYS A 59 -22.40 -1.82 -8.36
N GLY A 60 -22.50 -3.04 -7.85
CA GLY A 60 -23.39 -4.07 -8.40
C GLY A 60 -24.88 -3.76 -8.25
N ILE A 61 -25.26 -3.01 -7.21
CA ILE A 61 -26.67 -2.65 -6.94
C ILE A 61 -27.04 -1.32 -7.62
N THR A 62 -26.17 -0.31 -7.54
CA THR A 62 -26.49 1.06 -7.99
C THR A 62 -25.94 1.38 -9.37
N GLY A 63 -24.91 0.66 -9.84
CA GLY A 63 -24.13 1.02 -11.03
C GLY A 63 -23.05 2.09 -10.78
N ASP A 64 -23.13 2.80 -9.65
CA ASP A 64 -22.27 3.94 -9.34
C ASP A 64 -20.98 3.53 -8.60
N VAL A 65 -19.94 4.34 -8.75
CA VAL A 65 -18.72 4.22 -7.95
C VAL A 65 -18.99 4.80 -6.56
N MET A 66 -19.07 3.92 -5.55
CA MET A 66 -19.43 4.29 -4.16
C MET A 66 -18.73 5.56 -3.67
N PHE A 67 -17.41 5.64 -3.84
CA PHE A 67 -16.59 6.72 -3.32
C PHE A 67 -16.67 8.02 -4.12
N ASP A 68 -17.29 8.03 -5.31
CA ASP A 68 -17.48 9.25 -6.12
C ASP A 68 -18.94 9.73 -6.09
N THR A 69 -19.73 9.24 -5.13
CA THR A 69 -21.07 9.74 -4.86
C THR A 69 -21.02 11.10 -4.13
N ALA A 70 -22.14 11.81 -4.14
CA ALA A 70 -22.27 13.11 -3.45
C ALA A 70 -21.92 13.03 -1.95
N PHE A 71 -22.17 11.89 -1.31
CA PHE A 71 -21.82 11.65 0.10
C PHE A 71 -20.32 11.83 0.38
N PHE A 72 -19.45 11.50 -0.59
CA PHE A 72 -18.00 11.66 -0.51
C PHE A 72 -17.51 12.92 -1.27
N GLY A 73 -18.41 13.85 -1.56
CA GLY A 73 -18.11 15.09 -2.29
C GLY A 73 -17.85 14.90 -3.78
N GLY A 74 -18.29 13.78 -4.36
CA GLY A 74 -18.18 13.52 -5.81
C GLY A 74 -16.77 13.20 -6.31
N ARG A 75 -15.78 13.05 -5.41
CA ARG A 75 -14.36 12.87 -5.75
C ARG A 75 -13.59 12.07 -4.72
N GLY A 76 -14.26 11.19 -3.98
CA GLY A 76 -13.64 10.44 -2.89
C GLY A 76 -12.53 9.49 -3.35
N THR A 77 -12.61 8.96 -4.58
CA THR A 77 -11.52 8.18 -5.16
C THR A 77 -10.25 9.04 -5.28
N ALA A 78 -10.36 10.24 -5.85
CA ALA A 78 -9.23 11.17 -5.97
C ALA A 78 -8.70 11.61 -4.59
N THR A 79 -9.59 11.81 -3.61
CA THR A 79 -9.17 12.09 -2.23
C THR A 79 -8.33 10.95 -1.64
N MET A 80 -8.74 9.68 -1.83
CA MET A 80 -7.96 8.52 -1.36
C MET A 80 -6.61 8.41 -2.05
N GLU A 81 -6.51 8.74 -3.34
CA GLU A 81 -5.24 8.80 -4.07
C GLU A 81 -4.29 9.83 -3.44
N VAL A 82 -4.77 11.05 -3.23
CA VAL A 82 -3.99 12.13 -2.60
C VAL A 82 -3.54 11.74 -1.20
N VAL A 83 -4.45 11.19 -0.38
CA VAL A 83 -4.12 10.70 0.97
C VAL A 83 -3.06 9.62 0.90
N THR A 84 -3.22 8.63 0.02
CA THR A 84 -2.24 7.53 -0.15
C THR A 84 -0.87 8.06 -0.54
N TYR A 85 -0.81 8.97 -1.51
CA TYR A 85 0.44 9.57 -1.98
C TYR A 85 1.19 10.29 -0.85
N HIS A 86 0.50 11.19 -0.14
CA HIS A 86 1.13 12.02 0.89
C HIS A 86 1.45 11.24 2.16
N THR A 87 0.57 10.32 2.60
CA THR A 87 0.81 9.52 3.81
C THR A 87 1.99 8.57 3.63
N LEU A 88 2.18 7.99 2.44
CA LEU A 88 3.37 7.20 2.14
C LEU A 88 4.64 8.04 2.07
N ALA A 89 4.58 9.22 1.43
CA ALA A 89 5.71 10.14 1.41
C ALA A 89 6.15 10.51 2.84
N LEU A 90 5.20 10.85 3.71
CA LEU A 90 5.45 11.12 5.12
C LEU A 90 6.04 9.89 5.84
N GLY A 91 5.54 8.68 5.57
CA GLY A 91 6.07 7.44 6.14
C GLY A 91 7.53 7.16 5.75
N PHE A 92 7.90 7.40 4.49
CA PHE A 92 9.29 7.28 4.03
C PHE A 92 10.19 8.34 4.64
N ILE A 93 9.74 9.60 4.70
CA ILE A 93 10.47 10.70 5.33
C ILE A 93 10.71 10.37 6.82
N ALA A 94 9.69 9.95 7.55
CA ALA A 94 9.80 9.56 8.95
C ALA A 94 10.78 8.39 9.13
N SER A 95 10.78 7.41 8.22
CA SER A 95 11.70 6.28 8.25
C SER A 95 13.15 6.69 8.00
N ALA A 96 13.38 7.68 7.13
CA ALA A 96 14.70 8.23 6.84
C ALA A 96 15.29 9.01 8.01
N PHE A 97 14.44 9.63 8.85
CA PHE A 97 14.88 10.29 10.08
C PHE A 97 15.23 9.33 11.23
N ARG A 98 14.97 8.03 11.08
CA ARG A 98 15.31 7.07 12.13
C ARG A 98 16.83 7.00 12.30
N PRO A 99 17.36 7.21 13.52
CA PRO A 99 18.80 7.15 13.75
C PRO A 99 19.38 5.79 13.32
N ALA A 100 20.54 5.82 12.66
CA ALA A 100 21.25 4.60 12.32
C ALA A 100 21.67 3.86 13.60
N GLN A 101 21.14 2.66 13.81
CA GLN A 101 21.47 1.87 15.00
C GLN A 101 22.84 1.21 14.85
N GLY A 102 23.82 1.51 15.70
CA GLY A 102 25.13 0.83 15.76
C GLY A 102 26.22 1.40 14.86
N LYS A 103 27.48 1.02 15.10
CA LYS A 103 28.67 1.51 14.36
C LYS A 103 28.70 0.98 12.92
N MET A 104 29.26 1.76 12.00
CA MET A 104 29.54 1.33 10.63
C MET A 104 30.79 0.44 10.61
N THR A 105 30.59 -0.85 10.33
CA THR A 105 31.66 -1.85 10.21
C THR A 105 31.78 -2.31 8.77
N LYS A 106 32.94 -2.87 8.38
CA LYS A 106 33.13 -3.43 7.02
C LYS A 106 32.05 -4.45 6.65
N LYS A 107 31.67 -5.32 7.61
CA LYS A 107 30.60 -6.31 7.43
C LYS A 107 29.26 -5.64 7.14
N ARG A 108 28.89 -4.62 7.94
CA ARG A 108 27.64 -3.88 7.75
C ARG A 108 27.60 -3.12 6.43
N THR A 109 28.72 -2.53 6.00
CA THR A 109 28.82 -1.88 4.69
C THR A 109 28.58 -2.88 3.55
N ALA A 110 29.15 -4.08 3.64
CA ALA A 110 28.91 -5.14 2.66
C ALA A 110 27.44 -5.61 2.66
N GLU A 111 26.81 -5.74 3.82
CA GLU A 111 25.38 -6.08 3.94
C GLU A 111 24.48 -5.01 3.29
N ILE A 112 24.75 -3.73 3.52
CA ILE A 112 24.03 -2.61 2.89
C ILE A 112 24.21 -2.67 1.37
N PHE A 113 25.44 -2.86 0.88
CA PHE A 113 25.72 -2.95 -0.55
C PHE A 113 24.99 -4.14 -1.18
N ASN A 114 25.08 -5.33 -0.59
CA ASN A 114 24.40 -6.53 -1.07
C ASN A 114 22.87 -6.35 -1.11
N THR A 115 22.30 -5.67 -0.11
CA THR A 115 20.88 -5.34 -0.07
C THR A 115 20.51 -4.39 -1.22
N GLY A 116 21.34 -3.37 -1.48
CA GLY A 116 21.17 -2.45 -2.60
C GLY A 116 21.20 -3.17 -3.95
N VAL A 117 22.22 -4.00 -4.18
CA VAL A 117 22.35 -4.79 -5.42
C VAL A 117 21.15 -5.73 -5.60
N THR A 118 20.73 -6.42 -4.54
CA THR A 118 19.57 -7.32 -4.59
C THR A 118 18.28 -6.55 -4.92
N THR A 119 18.09 -5.36 -4.35
CA THR A 119 16.93 -4.51 -4.62
C THR A 119 16.92 -4.06 -6.09
N VAL A 120 18.04 -3.56 -6.61
CA VAL A 120 18.13 -3.13 -8.02
C VAL A 120 17.94 -4.31 -8.97
N ALA A 121 18.57 -5.45 -8.69
CA ALA A 121 18.45 -6.64 -9.51
C ALA A 121 17.00 -7.16 -9.57
N THR A 122 16.30 -7.16 -8.44
CA THR A 122 14.88 -7.58 -8.40
C THR A 122 13.96 -6.59 -9.12
N TYR A 123 14.22 -5.28 -9.06
CA TYR A 123 13.46 -4.29 -9.84
C TYR A 123 13.69 -4.45 -11.34
N LEU A 124 14.93 -4.65 -11.76
CA LEU A 124 15.25 -4.90 -13.17
C LEU A 124 14.59 -6.17 -13.68
N MET A 125 14.62 -7.25 -12.88
CA MET A 125 13.93 -8.49 -13.21
C MET A 125 12.42 -8.27 -13.38
N GLN A 126 11.77 -7.53 -12.49
CA GLN A 126 10.36 -7.18 -12.61
C GLN A 126 10.06 -6.35 -13.85
N ALA A 127 10.93 -5.38 -14.19
CA ALA A 127 10.79 -4.57 -15.40
C ALA A 127 10.85 -5.43 -16.66
N VAL A 128 11.86 -6.32 -16.76
CA VAL A 128 12.08 -7.19 -17.92
C VAL A 128 10.92 -8.19 -18.07
N LEU A 129 10.55 -8.89 -16.98
CA LEU A 129 9.46 -9.84 -17.00
C LEU A 129 8.12 -9.16 -17.28
N GLY A 130 7.86 -8.03 -16.64
CA GLY A 130 6.66 -7.24 -16.87
C GLY A 130 6.55 -6.79 -18.31
N PHE A 131 7.64 -6.25 -18.87
CA PHE A 131 7.68 -5.83 -20.27
C PHE A 131 7.44 -7.01 -21.23
N ALA A 132 8.05 -8.17 -20.98
CA ALA A 132 7.81 -9.36 -21.79
C ALA A 132 6.33 -9.78 -21.76
N ILE A 133 5.70 -9.76 -20.57
CA ILE A 133 4.28 -10.06 -20.41
C ILE A 133 3.42 -9.03 -21.16
N SER A 134 3.74 -7.74 -21.06
CA SER A 134 2.95 -6.69 -21.72
C SER A 134 3.09 -6.73 -23.24
N LEU A 135 4.25 -7.13 -23.78
CA LEU A 135 4.42 -7.37 -25.21
C LEU A 135 3.58 -8.55 -25.72
N ILE A 136 3.50 -9.64 -24.95
CA ILE A 136 2.65 -10.79 -25.29
C ILE A 136 1.18 -10.37 -25.23
N ALA A 137 0.77 -9.66 -24.17
CA ALA A 137 -0.59 -9.16 -24.01
C ALA A 137 -0.98 -8.19 -25.15
N ALA A 138 -0.08 -7.32 -25.59
CA ALA A 138 -0.30 -6.42 -26.72
C ALA A 138 -0.59 -7.13 -28.04
N LYS A 139 -0.11 -8.36 -28.22
CA LYS A 139 -0.44 -9.17 -29.41
C LYS A 139 -1.79 -9.86 -29.31
N LEU A 140 -2.30 -10.09 -28.10
CA LEU A 140 -3.54 -10.82 -27.85
C LEU A 140 -4.75 -9.88 -27.65
N ILE A 141 -4.51 -8.67 -27.14
CA ILE A 141 -5.53 -7.70 -26.77
C ILE A 141 -5.32 -6.43 -27.60
N ALA A 142 -6.26 -6.15 -28.51
CA ALA A 142 -6.22 -4.94 -29.33
C ALA A 142 -6.26 -3.68 -28.44
N GLY A 143 -5.33 -2.74 -28.69
CA GLY A 143 -5.23 -1.48 -27.95
C GLY A 143 -4.58 -1.60 -26.57
N PHE A 144 -4.01 -2.75 -26.20
CA PHE A 144 -3.28 -2.88 -24.94
C PHE A 144 -1.94 -2.13 -24.98
N PHE A 145 -1.65 -1.39 -23.91
CA PHE A 145 -0.44 -0.57 -23.83
C PHE A 145 0.80 -1.44 -23.63
N SER A 146 1.65 -1.54 -24.66
CA SER A 146 2.80 -2.45 -24.74
C SER A 146 3.83 -2.29 -23.62
N ALA A 147 3.93 -1.12 -23.01
CA ALA A 147 4.86 -0.84 -21.91
C ALA A 147 4.20 -0.91 -20.51
N ALA A 148 2.93 -1.31 -20.40
CA ALA A 148 2.21 -1.34 -19.12
C ALA A 148 2.91 -2.19 -18.06
N GLY A 149 3.57 -3.28 -18.45
CA GLY A 149 4.27 -4.17 -17.54
C GLY A 149 5.51 -3.56 -16.90
N VAL A 150 6.05 -2.46 -17.44
CA VAL A 150 7.15 -1.69 -16.81
C VAL A 150 6.69 -1.02 -15.51
N LEU A 151 5.37 -0.93 -15.27
CA LEU A 151 4.82 -0.45 -13.99
C LEU A 151 4.98 -1.43 -12.82
N LEU A 152 5.34 -2.69 -13.08
CA LEU A 152 5.58 -3.70 -12.02
C LEU A 152 6.61 -3.26 -10.96
N PRO A 153 7.87 -2.93 -11.29
CA PRO A 153 8.87 -2.50 -10.30
C PRO A 153 8.44 -1.24 -9.53
N PHE A 154 7.68 -0.35 -10.16
CA PHE A 154 7.16 0.85 -9.49
C PHE A 154 6.12 0.48 -8.43
N GLY A 155 5.17 -0.40 -8.74
CA GLY A 155 4.15 -0.78 -7.77
C GLY A 155 4.61 -1.78 -6.70
N TYR A 156 5.37 -2.80 -7.08
CA TYR A 156 5.83 -3.85 -6.17
C TYR A 156 7.06 -3.44 -5.35
N GLY A 157 7.92 -2.60 -5.91
CA GLY A 157 9.17 -2.16 -5.30
C GLY A 157 9.10 -0.79 -4.68
N GLN A 158 8.82 0.23 -5.51
CA GLN A 158 8.91 1.63 -5.09
C GLN A 158 7.66 2.16 -4.38
N GLY A 159 6.53 1.46 -4.50
CA GLY A 159 5.28 1.77 -3.83
C GLY A 159 4.31 2.61 -4.69
N THR A 160 3.12 2.86 -4.12
CA THR A 160 1.99 3.44 -4.87
C THR A 160 2.25 4.85 -5.39
N GLY A 161 3.09 5.65 -4.72
CA GLY A 161 3.40 7.01 -5.15
C GLY A 161 4.13 7.06 -6.49
N GLN A 162 5.16 6.23 -6.66
CA GLN A 162 5.88 6.14 -7.94
C GLN A 162 5.04 5.47 -9.01
N ALA A 163 4.29 4.41 -8.66
CA ALA A 163 3.39 3.75 -9.60
C ALA A 163 2.29 4.70 -10.14
N MET A 164 1.73 5.55 -9.27
CA MET A 164 0.76 6.58 -9.65
C MET A 164 1.41 7.65 -10.55
N ASN A 165 2.63 8.11 -10.20
CA ASN A 165 3.33 9.14 -10.96
C ASN A 165 3.65 8.66 -12.39
N TYR A 166 4.29 7.50 -12.55
CA TYR A 166 4.59 6.93 -13.87
C TYR A 166 3.32 6.50 -14.63
N GLY A 167 2.30 6.01 -13.94
CA GLY A 167 0.99 5.73 -14.54
C GLY A 167 0.34 6.99 -15.10
N THR A 168 0.45 8.11 -14.39
CA THR A 168 -0.03 9.42 -14.85
C THR A 168 0.74 9.88 -16.08
N ILE A 169 2.08 9.77 -16.08
CA ILE A 169 2.90 10.10 -17.25
C ILE A 169 2.50 9.26 -18.47
N TYR A 170 2.30 7.95 -18.29
CA TYR A 170 1.87 7.07 -19.38
C TYR A 170 0.49 7.46 -19.93
N GLU A 171 -0.41 7.91 -19.06
CA GLU A 171 -1.74 8.36 -19.43
C GLU A 171 -1.72 9.70 -20.16
N THR A 172 -0.95 10.68 -19.68
CA THR A 172 -0.93 12.04 -20.23
C THR A 172 -0.04 12.21 -21.45
N GLU A 173 1.08 11.48 -21.53
CA GLU A 173 2.08 11.67 -22.59
C GLU A 173 2.11 10.54 -23.61
N PHE A 174 1.67 9.33 -23.23
CA PHE A 174 1.80 8.13 -24.07
C PHE A 174 0.46 7.47 -24.43
N GLY A 175 -0.67 8.08 -24.05
CA GLY A 175 -2.00 7.63 -24.43
C GLY A 175 -2.50 6.37 -23.71
N PHE A 176 -1.89 6.00 -22.58
CA PHE A 176 -2.37 4.89 -21.77
C PHE A 176 -3.59 5.31 -20.92
N VAL A 177 -4.77 5.30 -21.52
CA VAL A 177 -6.03 5.68 -20.84
C VAL A 177 -6.22 4.86 -19.56
N GLY A 178 -6.39 5.53 -18.41
CA GLY A 178 -6.47 4.89 -17.10
C GLY A 178 -5.13 4.38 -16.55
N GLY A 179 -4.01 4.80 -17.13
CA GLY A 179 -2.66 4.42 -16.72
C GLY A 179 -2.35 4.72 -15.25
N LYS A 180 -2.90 5.82 -14.72
CA LYS A 180 -2.81 6.14 -13.29
C LYS A 180 -3.48 5.07 -12.42
N SER A 181 -4.73 4.72 -12.72
CA SER A 181 -5.49 3.70 -12.00
C SER A 181 -4.88 2.31 -12.17
N PHE A 182 -4.30 2.02 -13.33
CA PHE A 182 -3.55 0.79 -13.56
C PHE A 182 -2.31 0.72 -12.65
N GLY A 183 -1.49 1.78 -12.60
CA GLY A 183 -0.33 1.86 -11.72
C GLY A 183 -0.69 1.67 -10.24
N LEU A 184 -1.77 2.31 -9.78
CA LEU A 184 -2.31 2.13 -8.44
C LEU A 184 -2.75 0.69 -8.15
N THR A 185 -3.38 0.04 -9.13
CA THR A 185 -3.78 -1.37 -9.01
C THR A 185 -2.57 -2.28 -8.87
N ILE A 186 -1.52 -2.07 -9.69
CA ILE A 186 -0.27 -2.82 -9.59
C ILE A 186 0.38 -2.65 -8.21
N ALA A 187 0.37 -1.42 -7.68
CA ALA A 187 0.91 -1.17 -6.35
C ALA A 187 0.07 -1.81 -5.22
N ALA A 188 -1.27 -1.84 -5.35
CA ALA A 188 -2.14 -2.57 -4.43
C ALA A 188 -1.88 -4.08 -4.47
N LEU A 189 -1.67 -4.66 -5.67
CA LEU A 189 -1.28 -6.06 -5.84
C LEU A 189 0.10 -6.34 -5.22
N GLY A 190 1.06 -5.44 -5.40
CA GLY A 190 2.36 -5.50 -4.74
C GLY A 190 2.23 -5.54 -3.23
N PHE A 191 1.47 -4.61 -2.65
CA PHE A 191 1.20 -4.57 -1.20
C PHE A 191 0.51 -5.83 -0.68
N LEU A 192 -0.49 -6.36 -1.40
CA LEU A 192 -1.16 -7.61 -1.02
C LEU A 192 -0.21 -8.81 -1.08
N SER A 193 0.58 -8.92 -2.15
CA SER A 193 1.54 -10.02 -2.31
C SER A 193 2.62 -10.00 -1.21
N ALA A 194 3.14 -8.82 -0.87
CA ALA A 194 4.09 -8.63 0.21
C ALA A 194 3.48 -8.95 1.58
N SER A 195 2.23 -8.52 1.81
CA SER A 195 1.52 -8.80 3.07
C SER A 195 1.22 -10.29 3.25
N ILE A 196 0.69 -10.95 2.21
CA ILE A 196 0.35 -12.37 2.28
C ILE A 196 1.62 -13.23 2.33
N GLY A 197 2.55 -13.02 1.41
CA GLY A 197 3.82 -13.76 1.34
C GLY A 197 4.67 -13.53 2.59
N GLY A 198 4.77 -12.29 3.06
CA GLY A 198 5.47 -11.94 4.30
C GLY A 198 4.87 -12.62 5.52
N VAL A 199 3.53 -12.64 5.65
CA VAL A 199 2.86 -13.35 6.76
C VAL A 199 3.09 -14.86 6.69
N ILE A 200 3.02 -15.46 5.51
CA ILE A 200 3.31 -16.89 5.33
C ILE A 200 4.75 -17.19 5.75
N HIS A 201 5.71 -16.38 5.28
CA HIS A 201 7.12 -16.55 5.62
C HIS A 201 7.39 -16.38 7.12
N LEU A 202 6.80 -15.36 7.75
CA LEU A 202 6.93 -15.15 9.19
C LEU A 202 6.27 -16.28 9.99
N ASN A 203 5.11 -16.78 9.59
CA ASN A 203 4.48 -17.93 10.23
C ASN A 203 5.34 -19.19 10.12
N TYR A 204 5.98 -19.42 8.97
CA TYR A 204 6.93 -20.51 8.77
C TYR A 204 8.13 -20.38 9.72
N LEU A 205 8.77 -19.21 9.78
CA LEU A 205 9.89 -18.96 10.70
C LEU A 205 9.48 -19.15 12.17
N LYS A 206 8.28 -18.71 12.53
CA LYS A 206 7.71 -18.89 13.88
C LYS A 206 7.50 -20.37 14.20
N SER A 207 6.99 -21.15 13.25
CA SER A 207 6.79 -22.60 13.43
C SER A 207 8.11 -23.35 13.64
N LYS A 208 9.21 -22.85 13.07
CA LYS A 208 10.57 -23.40 13.26
C LYS A 208 11.29 -22.87 14.50
N GLY A 209 10.65 -22.02 15.30
CA GLY A 209 11.27 -21.43 16.49
C GLY A 209 12.39 -20.43 16.19
N LEU A 210 12.56 -20.02 14.92
CA LEU A 210 13.61 -19.08 14.48
C LEU A 210 13.29 -17.62 14.84
N ILE A 211 12.01 -17.33 15.10
CA ILE A 211 11.56 -16.03 15.59
C ILE A 211 10.67 -16.22 16.81
N GLN A 212 10.88 -15.38 17.83
CA GLN A 212 9.97 -15.27 18.95
C GLN A 212 9.15 -13.99 18.78
N VAL A 213 7.83 -14.14 18.73
CA VAL A 213 6.93 -12.99 18.81
C VAL A 213 6.98 -12.51 20.25
N LYS A 214 7.78 -11.47 20.49
CA LYS A 214 7.75 -10.76 21.77
C LYS A 214 6.33 -10.25 21.94
N LYS A 215 5.56 -10.80 22.88
CA LYS A 215 4.30 -10.17 23.30
C LYS A 215 4.73 -8.79 23.79
N THR A 216 4.33 -7.74 23.09
CA THR A 216 4.50 -6.38 23.57
C THR A 216 3.69 -6.30 24.87
N GLY A 217 4.37 -6.46 26.00
CA GLY A 217 3.89 -5.93 27.26
C GLY A 217 3.76 -4.42 27.07
N GLU A 218 2.70 -3.85 27.63
CA GLU A 218 2.48 -2.42 27.71
C GLU A 218 3.78 -1.69 28.04
N GLY A 219 4.12 -0.72 27.20
CA GLY A 219 5.38 0.01 27.27
C GLY A 219 5.49 0.93 26.07
N ALA A 220 4.55 1.87 25.95
CA ALA A 220 4.85 3.09 25.23
C ALA A 220 5.94 3.79 26.04
N ILE A 221 7.19 3.69 25.58
CA ILE A 221 8.26 4.51 26.13
C ILE A 221 7.97 5.95 25.68
N HIS A 222 7.50 6.75 26.64
CA HIS A 222 7.30 8.19 26.49
C HIS A 222 8.63 8.90 26.72
N SER A 223 8.65 10.19 26.39
CA SER A 223 9.78 11.13 26.42
C SER A 223 10.63 11.22 27.71
N GLU A 224 10.33 10.42 28.74
CA GLU A 224 11.05 10.35 30.01
C GLU A 224 12.28 9.43 29.96
N ASP A 225 12.38 8.52 28.98
CA ASP A 225 13.62 7.75 28.71
C ASP A 225 14.67 8.58 27.90
N ILE A 226 14.38 9.87 27.65
CA ILE A 226 15.13 10.76 26.75
C ILE A 226 15.95 11.82 27.50
N GLN A 227 15.87 11.97 28.82
CA GLN A 227 16.67 12.97 29.55
C GLN A 227 17.44 12.36 30.75
N SER A 228 18.77 12.55 30.72
CA SER A 228 19.77 12.33 31.77
C SER A 228 20.17 10.88 32.16
N GLU A 229 20.91 10.19 31.29
CA GLU A 229 22.21 9.67 31.75
C GLU A 229 23.22 10.81 31.61
N GLY A 230 23.33 11.62 32.66
CA GLY A 230 24.19 12.80 32.76
C GLY A 230 23.91 13.53 34.06
#